data_AF-A0A3C0APG3-F1
#
_entry.id   AF-A0A3C0APG3-F1
#
_cell.length_a   1.000
_cell.length_b   1.000
_cell.length_c   1.000
_cell.angle_alpha   90.00
_cell.angle_beta   90.00
_cell.angle_gamma   90.00
#
_symmetry.space_group_name_H-M   'P 1'
#
loop_
_entity.id
_entity.type
_entity.pdbx_description
1 polymer ?
#
loop_
_entity_poly.entity_id
_entity_poly.type
_entity_poly.pdbx_seq_one_letter_code
_entity_poly.pdbx_strand_id
1 'polypeptide(L)'
;MLLSITTTHKPASDLSYLLHKHPDRFQSFNLSFGNAHVFYPTVSEEQCTACLLLDVDPVGMVRGKGRQQSFLLDQYVNDRPYVASSFMSVALSQVLGSALNGRCKDRPELVSTPLPLTVQIAVLPVRGGEELIREIFEPLGYEVVIQSYPLDELFPDWGESPCYTVTLTGTKTLAELLNHLYVLIPVFDNRKHYFVGENELEKLLEKGAGWLADHPLKDQISRRY
;
A
#
# COMPACT_ATOMS: atom_id res chain seq x y z
N MET A 1 -0.94 -10.85 1.67
CA MET A 1 -0.28 -9.82 0.83
C MET A 1 0.63 -8.95 1.70
N LEU A 2 1.75 -8.44 1.17
CA LEU A 2 2.83 -7.82 1.97
C LEU A 2 3.24 -6.45 1.42
N LEU A 3 3.35 -5.47 2.32
CA LEU A 3 4.02 -4.20 2.09
C LEU A 3 5.18 -4.06 3.07
N SER A 4 6.38 -3.75 2.59
CA SER A 4 7.55 -3.53 3.44
C SER A 4 8.08 -2.11 3.28
N ILE A 5 8.47 -1.46 4.38
CA ILE A 5 9.08 -0.13 4.39
C ILE A 5 10.44 -0.28 5.05
N THR A 6 11.49 0.07 4.31
CA THR A 6 12.88 -0.03 4.72
C THR A 6 13.51 1.35 4.74
N THR A 7 14.36 1.60 5.74
CA THR A 7 15.23 2.78 5.75
C THR A 7 16.66 2.40 6.15
N THR A 8 17.60 3.19 5.66
CA THR A 8 19.02 3.20 6.04
C THR A 8 19.43 4.52 6.69
N HIS A 9 18.45 5.32 7.15
CA HIS A 9 18.71 6.45 8.05
C HIS A 9 19.50 5.99 9.28
N LYS A 10 20.20 6.89 9.96
CA LYS A 10 20.99 6.55 11.15
C LYS A 10 20.50 7.34 12.37
N PRO A 11 19.99 6.68 13.43
CA PRO A 11 19.79 5.23 13.53
C PRO A 11 18.55 4.75 12.76
N ALA A 12 18.66 3.63 12.04
CA ALA A 12 17.55 3.14 11.20
C ALA A 12 16.36 2.67 12.03
N SER A 13 16.62 2.23 13.27
CA SER A 13 15.61 1.86 14.25
C SER A 13 14.61 2.99 14.54
N ASP A 14 14.94 4.26 14.25
CA ASP A 14 13.99 5.37 14.46
C ASP A 14 12.69 5.24 13.63
N LEU A 15 12.71 4.42 12.57
CA LEU A 15 11.50 4.05 11.82
C LEU A 15 10.39 3.49 12.72
N SER A 16 10.73 2.80 13.82
CA SER A 16 9.74 2.23 14.74
C SER A 16 8.95 3.28 15.52
N TYR A 17 9.63 4.36 15.92
CA TYR A 17 8.98 5.50 16.59
C TYR A 17 8.07 6.26 15.63
N LEU A 18 8.53 6.45 14.38
CA LEU A 18 7.71 7.10 13.35
C LEU A 18 6.45 6.30 13.01
N LEU A 19 6.54 4.97 12.98
CA LEU A 19 5.39 4.09 12.71
C LEU A 19 4.49 3.84 13.92
N HIS A 20 4.93 4.20 15.14
CA HIS A 20 4.27 3.86 16.40
C HIS A 20 4.07 2.36 16.57
N LYS A 21 5.09 1.58 16.21
CA LYS A 21 5.07 0.11 16.26
C LYS A 21 6.37 -0.36 16.87
N HIS A 22 6.27 -1.10 17.97
CA HIS A 22 7.45 -1.57 18.70
C HIS A 22 8.08 -2.74 17.94
N PRO A 23 9.41 -2.74 17.68
CA PRO A 23 10.05 -3.79 16.88
C PRO A 23 9.93 -5.19 17.46
N ASP A 24 10.07 -5.33 18.79
CA ASP A 24 9.96 -6.62 19.49
C ASP A 24 8.53 -7.15 19.64
N ARG A 25 7.53 -6.50 19.02
CA ARG A 25 6.13 -6.90 19.13
C ARG A 25 5.57 -7.23 17.76
N PHE A 26 5.17 -8.49 17.59
CA PHE A 26 4.22 -8.86 16.54
C PHE A 26 2.83 -8.34 16.93
N GLN A 27 2.26 -7.46 16.11
CA GLN A 27 0.96 -6.84 16.39
C GLN A 27 -0.06 -7.25 15.34
N SER A 28 -1.27 -7.61 15.79
CA SER A 28 -2.39 -7.98 14.93
C SER A 28 -3.54 -7.00 15.13
N PHE A 29 -4.17 -6.57 14.03
CA PHE A 29 -5.27 -5.62 14.00
C PHE A 29 -6.44 -6.23 13.23
N ASN A 30 -7.63 -6.25 13.85
CA ASN A 30 -8.84 -6.70 13.18
C ASN A 30 -9.32 -5.64 12.18
N LEU A 31 -9.56 -6.06 10.95
CA LEU A 31 -10.15 -5.26 9.87
C LEU A 31 -11.51 -5.86 9.47
N SER A 32 -12.31 -5.13 8.70
CA SER A 32 -13.63 -5.60 8.25
C SER A 32 -13.58 -6.81 7.31
N PHE A 33 -12.41 -7.11 6.74
CA PHE A 33 -12.18 -8.16 5.75
C PHE A 33 -11.13 -9.19 6.20
N GLY A 34 -10.71 -9.19 7.47
CA GLY A 34 -9.67 -10.09 7.99
C GLY A 34 -8.78 -9.37 9.01
N ASN A 35 -7.48 -9.66 8.99
CA ASN A 35 -6.50 -9.08 9.88
C ASN A 35 -5.39 -8.35 9.12
N ALA A 36 -4.74 -7.42 9.80
CA ALA A 36 -3.45 -6.88 9.42
C ALA A 36 -2.41 -7.17 10.50
N HIS A 37 -1.22 -7.56 10.08
CA HIS A 37 -0.10 -7.86 10.96
C HIS A 37 1.04 -6.89 10.72
N VAL A 38 1.60 -6.35 11.80
CA VAL A 38 2.82 -5.54 11.75
C VAL A 38 3.93 -6.24 12.50
N PHE A 39 5.08 -6.36 11.85
CA PHE A 39 6.29 -6.96 12.41
C PHE A 39 7.53 -6.40 11.73
N TYR A 40 8.69 -6.65 12.34
CA TYR A 40 9.99 -6.14 11.88
C TYR A 40 10.92 -7.32 11.58
N PRO A 41 11.13 -7.69 10.30
CA PRO A 41 12.10 -8.73 9.97
C PRO A 41 13.55 -8.32 10.22
N THR A 42 13.86 -7.01 10.13
CA THR A 42 15.22 -6.48 10.28
C THR A 42 15.19 -5.21 11.11
N VAL A 43 16.01 -5.16 12.16
CA VAL A 43 16.17 -4.00 13.06
C VAL A 43 17.63 -3.90 13.45
N SER A 44 18.32 -2.89 12.93
CA SER A 44 19.67 -2.51 13.37
C SER A 44 19.85 -1.00 13.30
N GLU A 45 21.04 -0.51 13.65
CA GLU A 45 21.38 0.91 13.50
C GLU A 45 21.54 1.31 12.02
N GLU A 46 21.94 0.36 11.17
CA GLU A 46 22.23 0.57 9.75
C GLU A 46 21.01 0.37 8.85
N GLN A 47 20.10 -0.53 9.22
CA GLN A 47 18.92 -0.86 8.43
C GLN A 47 17.75 -1.29 9.31
N CYS A 48 16.57 -0.76 9.01
CA CYS A 48 15.33 -1.17 9.66
C CYS A 48 14.26 -1.38 8.60
N THR A 49 13.57 -2.52 8.69
CA THR A 49 12.46 -2.88 7.81
C THR A 49 11.24 -3.21 8.64
N ALA A 50 10.15 -2.49 8.38
CA ALA A 50 8.82 -2.78 8.91
C ALA A 50 7.95 -3.43 7.83
N CYS A 51 7.16 -4.42 8.21
CA CYS A 51 6.23 -5.11 7.33
C CYS A 51 4.79 -4.90 7.77
N LEU A 52 3.91 -4.66 6.81
CA LEU A 52 2.45 -4.71 6.95
C LEU A 52 1.93 -5.85 6.09
N LEU A 53 1.47 -6.92 6.72
CA LEU A 53 0.94 -8.10 6.06
C LEU A 53 -0.58 -8.15 6.23
N LEU A 54 -1.32 -8.27 5.13
CA LEU A 54 -2.76 -8.52 5.17
C LEU A 54 -3.04 -10.02 5.11
N ASP A 55 -3.83 -10.45 6.08
CA ASP A 55 -4.41 -11.77 6.23
C ASP A 55 -5.93 -11.65 6.03
N VAL A 56 -6.35 -11.71 4.77
CA VAL A 56 -7.75 -11.47 4.37
C VAL A 56 -8.54 -12.76 4.50
N ASP A 57 -9.74 -12.70 5.10
CA ASP A 57 -10.66 -13.84 5.20
C ASP A 57 -11.56 -13.90 3.95
N PRO A 58 -11.30 -14.80 2.98
CA PRO A 58 -12.10 -14.91 1.77
C PRO A 58 -13.56 -15.29 2.06
N VAL A 59 -13.82 -16.08 3.10
CA VAL A 59 -15.17 -16.53 3.44
C VAL A 59 -15.94 -15.40 4.14
N GLY A 60 -15.27 -14.70 5.06
CA GLY A 60 -15.81 -13.53 5.75
C GLY A 60 -16.20 -12.41 4.79
N MET A 61 -15.39 -12.17 3.74
CA MET A 61 -15.71 -11.18 2.70
C MET A 61 -17.03 -11.45 1.98
N VAL A 62 -17.32 -12.71 1.64
CA VAL A 62 -18.55 -13.09 0.93
C VAL A 62 -19.79 -13.02 1.82
N ARG A 63 -19.62 -13.25 3.14
CA ARG A 63 -20.73 -13.26 4.11
C ARG A 63 -21.13 -11.87 4.62
N GLY A 64 -20.34 -10.83 4.31
CA GLY A 64 -20.55 -9.43 4.72
C GLY A 64 -21.69 -8.69 3.99
N LYS A 65 -21.99 -7.45 4.42
CA LYS A 65 -23.07 -6.60 3.87
C LYS A 65 -22.79 -6.19 2.42
N GLY A 66 -23.35 -6.93 1.46
CA GLY A 66 -23.32 -6.54 0.04
C GLY A 66 -23.87 -7.61 -0.89
N ARG A 67 -25.14 -8.00 -0.73
CA ARG A 67 -25.83 -8.84 -1.74
C ARG A 67 -26.00 -8.04 -3.03
N GLN A 68 -25.11 -8.22 -4.01
CA GLN A 68 -25.40 -7.94 -5.42
C GLN A 68 -24.94 -9.10 -6.32
N GLN A 69 -25.77 -9.38 -7.31
CA GLN A 69 -25.76 -10.55 -8.20
C GLN A 69 -24.67 -10.44 -9.28
N SER A 70 -23.40 -10.65 -8.92
CA SER A 70 -22.37 -10.94 -9.92
C SER A 70 -21.79 -12.34 -9.68
N PHE A 71 -21.71 -13.13 -10.75
CA PHE A 71 -21.26 -14.53 -10.86
C PHE A 71 -20.84 -15.21 -9.55
N LEU A 72 -21.66 -16.13 -9.07
CA LEU A 72 -21.55 -16.82 -7.77
C LEU A 72 -20.17 -17.47 -7.49
N LEU A 73 -19.34 -17.75 -8.51
CA LEU A 73 -18.00 -18.33 -8.38
C LEU A 73 -16.88 -17.30 -8.14
N ASP A 74 -16.92 -16.13 -8.81
CA ASP A 74 -15.90 -15.04 -8.66
C ASP A 74 -15.92 -14.44 -7.25
N GLN A 75 -16.97 -14.72 -6.46
CA GLN A 75 -17.05 -14.31 -5.06
C GLN A 75 -16.18 -15.17 -4.14
N TYR A 76 -16.05 -16.47 -4.41
CA TYR A 76 -15.31 -17.41 -3.55
C TYR A 76 -13.87 -17.64 -4.01
N VAL A 77 -13.62 -17.58 -5.33
CA VAL A 77 -12.29 -17.75 -5.91
C VAL A 77 -11.94 -16.49 -6.68
N ASN A 78 -11.14 -15.64 -6.05
CA ASN A 78 -10.61 -14.43 -6.66
C ASN A 78 -9.25 -14.08 -6.04
N ASP A 79 -8.63 -13.08 -6.64
CA ASP A 79 -7.31 -12.56 -6.32
C ASP A 79 -7.29 -11.65 -5.06
N ARG A 80 -8.45 -11.19 -4.58
CA ARG A 80 -8.57 -10.16 -3.53
C ARG A 80 -7.79 -10.46 -2.25
N PRO A 81 -7.72 -11.71 -1.73
CA PRO A 81 -6.93 -12.00 -0.54
C PRO A 81 -5.41 -11.90 -0.77
N TYR A 82 -4.98 -11.93 -2.03
CA TYR A 82 -3.58 -12.15 -2.42
C TYR A 82 -2.93 -10.91 -3.06
N VAL A 83 -3.73 -9.93 -3.50
CA VAL A 83 -3.24 -8.73 -4.21
C VAL A 83 -3.25 -7.46 -3.34
N ALA A 84 -2.32 -6.55 -3.60
CA ALA A 84 -2.21 -5.22 -2.99
C ALA A 84 -3.28 -4.27 -3.54
N SER A 85 -4.53 -4.52 -3.16
CA SER A 85 -5.71 -3.75 -3.56
C SER A 85 -6.01 -2.58 -2.62
N SER A 86 -7.18 -1.95 -2.77
CA SER A 86 -7.70 -0.93 -1.84
C SER A 86 -7.68 -1.36 -0.35
N PHE A 87 -7.68 -2.66 -0.06
CA PHE A 87 -7.49 -3.19 1.29
C PHE A 87 -6.18 -2.74 1.95
N MET A 88 -5.11 -2.59 1.17
CA MET A 88 -3.84 -2.05 1.67
C MET A 88 -4.03 -0.61 2.14
N SER A 89 -4.70 0.24 1.39
CA SER A 89 -4.99 1.63 1.80
C SER A 89 -5.83 1.69 3.08
N VAL A 90 -6.84 0.83 3.22
CA VAL A 90 -7.62 0.74 4.46
C VAL A 90 -6.72 0.35 5.63
N ALA A 91 -5.88 -0.67 5.46
CA ALA A 91 -4.95 -1.10 6.49
C ALA A 91 -3.93 -0.02 6.87
N LEU A 92 -3.35 0.70 5.89
CA LEU A 92 -2.45 1.84 6.12
C LEU A 92 -3.13 2.89 7.01
N SER A 93 -4.37 3.26 6.68
CA SER A 93 -5.11 4.29 7.44
C SER A 93 -5.45 3.87 8.88
N GLN A 94 -5.82 2.61 9.09
CA GLN A 94 -6.23 2.11 10.41
C GLN A 94 -5.04 1.73 11.30
N VAL A 95 -3.99 1.15 10.72
CA VAL A 95 -2.84 0.60 11.46
C VAL A 95 -1.73 1.63 11.61
N LEU A 96 -1.49 2.44 10.58
CA LEU A 96 -0.40 3.44 10.52
C LEU A 96 -0.93 4.89 10.52
N GLY A 97 -2.16 5.10 10.98
CA GLY A 97 -2.84 6.40 10.93
C GLY A 97 -2.07 7.56 11.59
N SER A 98 -1.36 7.33 12.70
CA SER A 98 -0.53 8.37 13.32
C SER A 98 0.62 8.81 12.41
N ALA A 99 1.32 7.87 11.80
CA ALA A 99 2.41 8.11 10.88
C ALA A 99 1.92 8.78 9.58
N LEU A 100 0.80 8.30 9.04
CA LEU A 100 0.11 8.87 7.86
C LEU A 100 -0.23 10.35 8.07
N ASN A 101 -0.62 10.72 9.29
CA ASN A 101 -0.96 12.09 9.65
C ASN A 101 0.25 12.93 10.10
N GLY A 102 1.48 12.44 9.95
CA GLY A 102 2.68 13.16 10.36
C GLY A 102 2.72 13.47 11.85
N ARG A 103 2.36 12.50 12.70
CA ARG A 103 2.41 12.66 14.15
C ARG A 103 3.42 11.69 14.74
N CYS A 104 4.40 12.18 15.48
CA CYS A 104 5.29 11.38 16.33
C CYS A 104 5.65 12.19 17.58
N LYS A 105 5.47 11.59 18.78
CA LYS A 105 5.80 12.26 20.05
C LYS A 105 7.23 12.00 20.49
N ASP A 106 7.75 10.81 20.19
CA ASP A 106 9.06 10.36 20.66
C ASP A 106 10.23 10.89 19.80
N ARG A 107 9.93 11.20 18.53
CA ARG A 107 10.86 11.74 17.51
C ARG A 107 10.18 12.82 16.65
N PRO A 108 9.72 13.95 17.22
CA PRO A 108 8.99 14.97 16.47
C PRO A 108 9.81 15.59 15.32
N GLU A 109 11.12 15.72 15.50
CA GLU A 109 12.06 16.24 14.48
C GLU A 109 12.12 15.38 13.21
N LEU A 110 11.94 14.06 13.34
CA LEU A 110 12.00 13.14 12.21
C LEU A 110 10.73 13.16 11.35
N VAL A 111 9.63 13.71 11.86
CA VAL A 111 8.36 13.80 11.12
C VAL A 111 8.50 14.66 9.86
N SER A 112 9.23 15.78 9.95
CA SER A 112 9.47 16.70 8.84
C SER A 112 10.82 16.45 8.16
N THR A 113 11.56 15.42 8.56
CA THR A 113 12.86 15.10 7.99
C THR A 113 12.69 14.12 6.82
N PRO A 114 13.18 14.45 5.61
CA PRO A 114 13.24 13.49 4.51
C PRO A 114 14.22 12.37 4.84
N LEU A 115 13.76 11.12 4.73
CA LEU A 115 14.54 9.91 5.00
C LEU A 115 14.76 9.14 3.70
N PRO A 116 15.89 8.43 3.55
CA PRO A 116 16.05 7.44 2.49
C PRO A 116 15.11 6.26 2.78
N LEU A 117 14.05 6.15 1.99
CA LEU A 117 13.01 5.15 2.16
C LEU A 117 12.92 4.27 0.90
N THR A 118 12.83 2.96 1.13
CA THR A 118 12.50 1.98 0.11
C THR A 118 11.23 1.26 0.54
N VAL A 119 10.19 1.30 -0.28
CA VAL A 119 8.97 0.51 -0.08
C VAL A 119 8.89 -0.59 -1.13
N GLN A 120 8.50 -1.79 -0.72
CA GLN A 120 8.15 -2.86 -1.64
C GLN A 120 6.67 -3.21 -1.46
N ILE A 121 5.93 -3.21 -2.56
CA ILE A 121 4.52 -3.60 -2.64
C ILE A 121 4.48 -4.93 -3.37
N ALA A 122 4.18 -6.01 -2.65
CA ALA A 122 4.05 -7.33 -3.24
C ALA A 122 2.69 -7.48 -3.93
N VAL A 123 2.71 -7.95 -5.18
CA VAL A 123 1.51 -8.35 -5.95
C VAL A 123 0.50 -7.20 -6.14
N LEU A 124 0.95 -6.09 -6.72
CA LEU A 124 0.10 -4.98 -7.16
C LEU A 124 -0.60 -5.34 -8.49
N PRO A 125 -1.94 -5.41 -8.54
CA PRO A 125 -2.67 -5.73 -9.76
C PRO A 125 -2.78 -4.48 -10.65
N VAL A 126 -2.21 -4.49 -11.85
CA VAL A 126 -2.17 -3.32 -12.74
C VAL A 126 -2.64 -3.67 -14.14
N ARG A 127 -3.84 -3.21 -14.49
CA ARG A 127 -4.40 -3.39 -15.84
C ARG A 127 -3.84 -2.43 -16.90
N GLY A 128 -3.04 -1.43 -16.49
CA GLY A 128 -2.39 -0.47 -17.38
C GLY A 128 -0.95 -0.84 -17.77
N GLY A 129 -0.49 -2.03 -17.37
CA GLY A 129 0.90 -2.44 -17.54
C GLY A 129 1.89 -1.66 -16.68
N GLU A 130 3.17 -1.95 -16.88
CA GLU A 130 4.28 -1.36 -16.13
C GLU A 130 4.41 0.15 -16.32
N GLU A 131 4.13 0.65 -17.52
CA GLU A 131 4.23 2.09 -17.85
C GLU A 131 3.33 2.94 -16.96
N LEU A 132 2.11 2.49 -16.66
CA LEU A 132 1.21 3.22 -15.77
C LEU A 132 1.79 3.36 -14.35
N ILE A 133 2.55 2.36 -13.88
CA ILE A 133 3.21 2.40 -12.56
C ILE A 133 4.27 3.50 -12.57
N ARG A 134 5.07 3.57 -13.65
CA ARG A 134 6.11 4.60 -13.84
C ARG A 134 5.50 6.00 -13.92
N GLU A 135 4.51 6.19 -14.77
CA GLU A 135 3.85 7.50 -14.94
C GLU A 135 3.17 8.01 -13.66
N ILE A 136 2.79 7.11 -12.74
CA ILE A 136 2.20 7.47 -11.44
C ILE A 136 3.26 7.76 -10.37
N PHE A 137 4.34 6.99 -10.29
CA PHE A 137 5.30 7.13 -9.19
C PHE A 137 6.55 7.95 -9.53
N GLU A 138 7.03 7.91 -10.77
CA GLU A 138 8.24 8.66 -11.17
C GLU A 138 8.08 10.19 -11.04
N PRO A 139 6.94 10.82 -11.40
CA PRO A 139 6.74 12.26 -11.21
C PRO A 139 6.77 12.70 -9.74
N LEU A 140 6.54 11.78 -8.81
CA LEU A 140 6.66 12.04 -7.37
C LEU A 140 8.11 11.96 -6.87
N GLY A 141 9.08 11.69 -7.75
CA GLY A 141 10.50 11.60 -7.43
C GLY A 141 10.92 10.25 -6.88
N TYR A 142 10.19 9.18 -7.20
CA TYR A 142 10.62 7.81 -6.90
C TYR A 142 11.44 7.22 -8.03
N GLU A 143 12.48 6.48 -7.66
CA GLU A 143 13.03 5.44 -8.52
C GLU A 143 12.12 4.22 -8.44
N VAL A 144 11.71 3.70 -9.60
CA VAL A 144 10.72 2.62 -9.71
C VAL A 144 11.35 1.38 -10.34
N VAL A 145 11.42 0.31 -9.57
CA VAL A 145 11.80 -1.04 -10.04
C VAL A 145 10.56 -1.92 -10.04
N ILE A 146 10.31 -2.56 -11.17
CA ILE A 146 9.11 -3.38 -11.40
C ILE A 146 9.57 -4.80 -11.72
N GLN A 147 8.96 -5.77 -11.05
CA GLN A 147 9.11 -7.18 -11.35
C GLN A 147 7.76 -7.73 -11.82
N SER A 148 7.73 -8.27 -13.03
CA SER A 148 6.63 -9.03 -13.61
C SER A 148 6.77 -10.53 -13.31
N TYR A 149 5.68 -11.26 -13.54
CA TYR A 149 5.60 -12.69 -13.34
C TYR A 149 4.82 -13.33 -14.49
N PRO A 150 5.21 -14.54 -14.96
CA PRO A 150 4.33 -15.30 -15.84
C PRO A 150 3.01 -15.63 -15.12
N LEU A 151 1.92 -15.78 -15.88
CA LEU A 151 0.65 -16.18 -15.28
C LEU A 151 0.75 -17.57 -14.62
N ASP A 152 1.47 -18.47 -15.28
CA ASP A 152 1.78 -19.81 -14.79
C ASP A 152 3.12 -20.28 -15.40
N GLU A 153 4.07 -20.69 -14.56
CA GLU A 153 5.39 -21.18 -15.00
C GLU A 153 5.31 -22.47 -15.84
N LEU A 154 4.27 -23.29 -15.62
CA LEU A 154 4.05 -24.54 -16.35
C LEU A 154 3.31 -24.33 -17.67
N PHE A 155 2.67 -23.18 -17.85
CA PHE A 155 1.92 -22.83 -19.07
C PHE A 155 2.34 -21.46 -19.63
N PRO A 156 3.56 -21.32 -20.18
CA PRO A 156 4.06 -20.04 -20.69
C PRO A 156 3.19 -19.40 -21.78
N ASP A 157 2.48 -20.21 -22.57
CA ASP A 157 1.57 -19.75 -23.62
C ASP A 157 0.38 -18.92 -23.09
N TRP A 158 0.12 -18.94 -21.78
CA TRP A 158 -0.91 -18.12 -21.15
C TRP A 158 -0.49 -16.66 -20.95
N GLY A 159 0.79 -16.34 -21.14
CA GLY A 159 1.34 -15.00 -21.08
C GLY A 159 1.66 -14.51 -19.66
N GLU A 160 1.79 -13.20 -19.53
CA GLU A 160 2.20 -12.53 -18.30
C GLU A 160 1.03 -12.31 -17.33
N SER A 161 1.31 -12.40 -16.04
CA SER A 161 0.39 -12.00 -14.98
C SER A 161 0.17 -10.49 -15.01
N PRO A 162 -1.06 -10.01 -14.74
CA PRO A 162 -1.32 -8.58 -14.56
C PRO A 162 -0.84 -8.06 -13.19
N CYS A 163 -0.15 -8.88 -12.40
CA CYS A 163 0.35 -8.52 -11.08
C CYS A 163 1.86 -8.25 -11.11
N TYR A 164 2.26 -7.21 -10.41
CA TYR A 164 3.66 -6.78 -10.34
C TYR A 164 4.12 -6.67 -8.90
N THR A 165 5.41 -6.92 -8.65
CA THR A 165 6.05 -6.43 -7.43
C THR A 165 6.73 -5.12 -7.74
N VAL A 166 6.40 -4.08 -6.98
CA VAL A 166 6.88 -2.72 -7.21
C VAL A 166 7.74 -2.30 -6.03
N THR A 167 8.98 -1.91 -6.32
CA THR A 167 9.88 -1.29 -5.36
C THR A 167 10.03 0.18 -5.69
N LEU A 168 9.71 1.04 -4.73
CA LEU A 168 9.86 2.49 -4.85
C LEU A 168 10.95 2.94 -3.88
N THR A 169 11.96 3.64 -4.40
CA THR A 169 13.04 4.22 -3.59
C THR A 169 13.03 5.73 -3.73
N GLY A 170 13.15 6.45 -2.62
CA GLY A 170 13.22 7.91 -2.64
C GLY A 170 13.52 8.53 -1.29
N THR A 171 13.92 9.81 -1.31
CA THR A 171 14.16 10.60 -0.10
C THR A 171 12.90 11.41 0.23
N LYS A 172 12.14 10.95 1.22
CA LYS A 172 10.78 11.44 1.52
C LYS A 172 10.52 11.46 3.01
N THR A 173 9.58 12.28 3.47
CA THR A 173 9.06 12.08 4.84
C THR A 173 8.23 10.79 4.89
N LEU A 174 8.16 10.14 6.05
CA LEU A 174 7.33 8.93 6.18
C LEU A 174 5.86 9.21 5.89
N ALA A 175 5.35 10.37 6.34
CA ALA A 175 3.97 10.76 6.09
C ALA A 175 3.69 10.93 4.58
N GLU A 176 4.59 11.58 3.85
CA GLU A 176 4.47 11.75 2.40
C GLU A 176 4.44 10.38 1.68
N LEU A 177 5.39 9.48 2.00
CA LEU A 177 5.40 8.12 1.46
C LEU A 177 4.07 7.40 1.72
N LEU A 178 3.60 7.40 2.96
CA LEU A 178 2.36 6.71 3.33
C LEU A 178 1.13 7.33 2.65
N ASN A 179 1.10 8.66 2.46
CA ASN A 179 0.00 9.34 1.75
C ASN A 179 -0.01 9.00 0.25
N HIS A 180 1.17 8.97 -0.40
CA HIS A 180 1.28 8.50 -1.78
C HIS A 180 0.75 7.07 -1.91
N LEU A 181 1.17 6.14 -1.05
CA LEU A 181 0.71 4.75 -1.08
C LEU A 181 -0.80 4.63 -0.83
N TYR A 182 -1.30 5.37 0.18
CA TYR A 182 -2.72 5.39 0.54
C TYR A 182 -3.61 5.81 -0.64
N VAL A 183 -3.21 6.86 -1.36
CA VAL A 183 -3.95 7.41 -2.50
C VAL A 183 -3.72 6.62 -3.80
N LEU A 184 -2.52 6.12 -4.06
CA LEU A 184 -2.19 5.59 -5.38
C LEU A 184 -2.45 4.09 -5.51
N ILE A 185 -2.33 3.29 -4.44
CA ILE A 185 -2.64 1.85 -4.52
C ILE A 185 -4.07 1.61 -5.05
N PRO A 186 -5.12 2.33 -4.59
CA PRO A 186 -6.46 2.17 -5.11
C PRO A 186 -6.57 2.53 -6.59
N VAL A 187 -5.76 3.44 -7.14
CA VAL A 187 -5.83 3.85 -8.57
C VAL A 187 -5.60 2.65 -9.51
N PHE A 188 -4.87 1.65 -9.05
CA PHE A 188 -4.63 0.40 -9.78
C PHE A 188 -5.75 -0.63 -9.60
N ASP A 189 -6.54 -0.51 -8.52
CA ASP A 189 -7.65 -1.40 -8.20
C ASP A 189 -8.96 -0.96 -8.89
N ASN A 190 -9.44 -1.78 -9.83
CA ASN A 190 -10.68 -1.52 -10.57
C ASN A 190 -11.93 -2.16 -9.93
N ARG A 191 -11.81 -2.78 -8.75
CA ARG A 191 -12.91 -3.51 -8.05
C ARG A 191 -13.20 -2.90 -6.67
N LYS A 192 -13.14 -1.57 -6.55
CA LYS A 192 -13.28 -0.82 -5.27
C LYS A 192 -14.64 -0.91 -4.60
N HIS A 193 -15.69 -1.28 -5.33
CA HIS A 193 -17.09 -1.16 -4.91
C HIS A 193 -17.49 -1.96 -3.67
N TYR A 194 -16.62 -2.81 -3.13
CA TYR A 194 -16.95 -3.63 -1.97
C TYR A 194 -16.65 -2.96 -0.62
N PHE A 195 -15.73 -1.99 -0.54
CA PHE A 195 -15.22 -1.49 0.77
C PHE A 195 -14.88 0.00 0.82
N VAL A 196 -15.08 0.71 -0.29
CA VAL A 196 -14.88 2.15 -0.44
C VAL A 196 -16.25 2.84 -0.37
N GLY A 197 -16.52 3.57 0.72
CA GLY A 197 -17.75 4.36 0.90
C GLY A 197 -17.62 5.80 0.38
N GLU A 198 -18.71 6.55 0.30
CA GLU A 198 -18.74 7.96 -0.18
C GLU A 198 -17.76 8.89 0.54
N ASN A 199 -17.40 8.59 1.80
CA ASN A 199 -16.40 9.33 2.59
C ASN A 199 -14.94 9.16 2.11
N GLU A 200 -14.65 8.35 1.09
CA GLU A 200 -13.29 8.20 0.58
C GLU A 200 -12.85 9.32 -0.36
N LEU A 201 -13.77 10.01 -1.03
CA LEU A 201 -13.41 11.14 -1.89
C LEU A 201 -12.90 12.34 -1.07
N GLU A 202 -13.52 12.60 0.08
CA GLU A 202 -13.02 13.62 1.02
C GLU A 202 -11.63 13.25 1.56
N LYS A 203 -11.40 11.97 1.86
CA LYS A 203 -10.09 11.46 2.30
C LYS A 203 -9.05 11.55 1.20
N LEU A 204 -9.43 11.31 -0.07
CA LEU A 204 -8.55 11.52 -1.21
C LEU A 204 -8.10 12.98 -1.28
N LEU A 205 -9.02 13.93 -1.16
CA LEU A 205 -8.69 15.35 -1.21
C LEU A 205 -7.80 15.77 -0.04
N GLU A 206 -8.09 15.26 1.17
CA GLU A 206 -7.27 15.54 2.35
C GLU A 206 -5.85 14.96 2.23
N LYS A 207 -5.71 13.70 1.76
CA LYS A 207 -4.40 13.01 1.68
C LYS A 207 -3.63 13.29 0.39
N GLY A 208 -4.34 13.75 -0.64
CA GLY A 208 -3.79 14.25 -1.91
C GLY A 208 -3.38 15.73 -1.84
N ALA A 209 -3.78 16.44 -0.77
CA ALA A 209 -3.47 17.85 -0.61
C ALA A 209 -1.95 18.09 -0.64
N GLY A 210 -1.52 19.06 -1.46
CA GLY A 210 -0.13 19.49 -1.57
C GLY A 210 0.69 18.79 -2.66
N TRP A 211 0.22 17.70 -3.27
CA TRP A 211 0.96 17.01 -4.35
C TRP A 211 0.07 16.57 -5.52
N LEU A 212 -1.18 16.16 -5.25
CA LEU A 212 -2.05 15.60 -6.29
C LEU A 212 -2.44 16.65 -7.34
N ALA A 213 -2.59 17.92 -6.94
CA ALA A 213 -2.96 19.01 -7.85
C ALA A 213 -1.88 19.29 -8.92
N ASP A 214 -0.62 19.03 -8.58
CA ASP A 214 0.56 19.23 -9.43
C ASP A 214 0.97 17.95 -10.17
N HIS A 215 0.33 16.81 -9.87
CA HIS A 215 0.63 15.55 -10.51
C HIS A 215 0.18 15.56 -12.00
N PRO A 216 1.04 15.15 -12.96
CA PRO A 216 0.70 15.18 -14.39
C PRO A 216 -0.54 14.33 -14.72
N LEU A 217 -0.72 13.22 -14.01
CA LEU A 217 -1.88 12.32 -14.15
C LEU A 217 -3.05 12.61 -13.19
N LYS A 218 -3.17 13.81 -12.62
CA LYS A 218 -4.22 14.11 -11.63
C LYS A 218 -5.64 13.77 -12.07
N ASP A 219 -5.97 14.03 -13.34
CA ASP A 219 -7.31 13.77 -13.88
C ASP A 219 -7.57 12.26 -14.00
N GLN A 220 -6.54 11.50 -14.35
CA GLN A 220 -6.64 10.04 -14.43
C GLN A 220 -6.71 9.41 -13.03
N ILE A 221 -5.92 9.91 -12.07
CA ILE A 221 -5.96 9.49 -10.66
C ILE A 221 -7.35 9.75 -10.09
N SER A 222 -7.88 10.97 -10.28
CA SER A 222 -9.21 11.36 -9.76
C SER A 222 -10.34 10.56 -10.40
N ARG A 223 -10.27 10.24 -11.70
CA ARG A 223 -11.28 9.40 -12.39
C ARG A 223 -11.27 7.94 -11.95
N ARG A 224 -10.09 7.44 -11.59
CA ARG A 224 -9.91 6.06 -11.10
C ARG A 224 -10.18 5.95 -9.62
N TYR A 225 -10.23 7.07 -8.88
CA TYR A 225 -10.50 7.09 -7.45
C TYR A 225 -11.97 6.87 -7.14
#